data_AF-A0A815KDP4-F1
#
_entry.id   AF-A0A815KDP4-F1
#
_cell.length_a   1.000
_cell.length_b   1.000
_cell.length_c   1.000
_cell.angle_alpha   90.00
_cell.angle_beta   90.00
_cell.angle_gamma   90.00
#
_symmetry.space_group_name_H-M   'P 1'
#
loop_
_entity.id
_entity.type
_entity.pdbx_description
1 polymer ?
#
loop_
_entity_poly.entity_id
_entity_poly.type
_entity_poly.pdbx_seq_one_letter_code
_entity_poly.pdbx_strand_id
1 'polypeptide(L)'
;MELDDLRNLFFGSYQIKQSQTYAEEHLDVNGDFAIQVSKETDRIIRCAIQSRHSSSTRYYVWTEFSLTGDPITSWYCQCKSGARTVGACAH
;
A
#
# COMPACT_ATOMS: atom_id res chain seq x y z
N MET A 1 10.31 9.60 -8.51
CA MET A 1 10.68 9.08 -7.18
C MET A 1 11.77 8.05 -7.38
N GLU A 2 13.00 8.40 -7.03
CA GLU A 2 14.17 7.54 -7.18
C GLU A 2 14.22 6.49 -6.06
N LEU A 3 15.00 5.42 -6.25
CA LEU A 3 15.13 4.34 -5.25
C LEU A 3 15.62 4.87 -3.89
N ASP A 4 16.43 5.92 -3.90
CA ASP A 4 16.92 6.55 -2.68
C ASP A 4 15.86 7.42 -1.99
N ASP A 5 14.88 7.96 -2.72
CA ASP A 5 13.71 8.62 -2.12
C ASP A 5 12.86 7.60 -1.36
N LEU A 6 12.68 6.40 -1.93
CA LEU A 6 11.98 5.28 -1.29
C LEU A 6 12.73 4.76 -0.05
N ARG A 7 14.07 4.73 -0.08
CA ARG A 7 14.91 4.37 1.09
C ARG A 7 14.91 5.42 2.19
N ASN A 8 14.66 6.68 1.87
CA ASN A 8 14.48 7.73 2.87
C ASN A 8 13.03 7.74 3.42
N LEU A 9 12.05 7.28 2.63
CA LEU A 9 10.65 7.17 3.03
C LEU A 9 10.35 5.92 3.88
N PHE A 10 11.03 4.80 3.60
CA PHE A 10 10.93 3.54 4.36
C PHE A 10 12.18 3.33 5.21
N PHE A 11 12.06 2.83 6.45
CA PHE A 11 13.13 2.77 7.46
C PHE A 11 14.30 1.79 7.16
N GLY A 12 14.62 1.52 5.90
CA GLY A 12 15.77 0.73 5.45
C GLY A 12 15.46 -0.32 4.39
N SER A 13 16.51 -0.85 3.75
CA SER A 13 16.42 -1.81 2.64
C SER A 13 15.71 -3.14 2.98
N TYR A 14 15.74 -3.55 4.26
CA TYR A 14 15.03 -4.75 4.73
C TYR A 14 13.52 -4.60 4.64
N GLN A 15 12.98 -3.43 5.00
CA GLN A 15 11.55 -3.18 4.94
C GLN A 15 11.05 -3.08 3.51
N ILE A 16 11.88 -2.57 2.58
CA ILE A 16 11.58 -2.57 1.14
C ILE A 16 11.46 -4.00 0.59
N LYS A 17 12.33 -4.93 1.04
CA LYS A 17 12.22 -6.34 0.66
C LYS A 17 10.96 -6.98 1.26
N GLN A 18 10.67 -6.71 2.54
CA GLN A 18 9.44 -7.18 3.16
C GLN A 18 8.19 -6.62 2.48
N SER A 19 8.20 -5.36 2.04
CA SER A 19 7.04 -4.77 1.35
C SER A 19 6.75 -5.46 0.03
N GLN A 20 7.77 -5.92 -0.69
CA GLN A 20 7.56 -6.67 -1.92
C GLN A 20 6.89 -8.03 -1.64
N THR A 21 7.47 -8.85 -0.76
CA THR A 21 6.88 -10.16 -0.42
C THR A 21 5.48 -10.01 0.16
N TYR A 22 5.25 -8.96 0.95
CA TYR A 22 3.92 -8.66 1.47
C TYR A 22 2.95 -8.27 0.37
N ALA A 23 3.36 -7.46 -0.60
CA ALA A 23 2.52 -7.13 -1.75
C ALA A 23 2.14 -8.39 -2.54
N GLU A 24 3.11 -9.28 -2.78
CA GLU A 24 2.93 -10.54 -3.50
C GLU A 24 1.91 -11.48 -2.83
N GLU A 25 1.86 -11.53 -1.49
CA GLU A 25 0.86 -12.32 -0.72
C GLU A 25 -0.59 -11.88 -0.97
N HIS A 26 -0.80 -10.68 -1.52
CA HIS A 26 -2.12 -10.08 -1.76
C HIS A 26 -2.51 -10.07 -3.22
N LEU A 27 -1.66 -10.60 -4.09
CA LEU A 27 -1.97 -10.82 -5.49
C LEU A 27 -2.85 -12.06 -5.63
N ASP A 28 -3.77 -12.02 -6.59
CA ASP A 28 -4.54 -13.19 -6.97
C ASP A 28 -3.73 -14.15 -7.87
N VAL A 29 -4.37 -15.20 -8.37
CA VAL A 29 -3.74 -16.20 -9.24
C VAL A 29 -3.21 -15.63 -10.56
N ASN A 30 -3.67 -14.45 -10.97
CA ASN A 30 -3.23 -13.75 -12.17
C ASN A 30 -2.11 -12.72 -11.88
N GLY A 31 -1.78 -12.51 -10.60
CA GLY A 31 -0.84 -11.49 -10.19
C GLY A 31 -1.48 -10.11 -9.98
N ASP A 32 -2.81 -10.02 -9.86
CA ASP A 32 -3.54 -8.77 -9.73
C ASP A 32 -3.99 -8.51 -8.30
N PHE A 33 -4.04 -7.23 -7.90
CA PHE A 33 -4.68 -6.83 -6.66
C PHE A 33 -6.21 -6.76 -6.81
N ALA A 34 -6.93 -7.22 -5.79
CA ALA A 34 -8.36 -6.96 -5.66
C ALA A 34 -8.62 -5.48 -5.29
N ILE A 35 -8.70 -4.62 -6.30
CA ILE A 35 -8.90 -3.18 -6.16
C ILE A 35 -10.38 -2.82 -6.24
N GLN A 36 -10.80 -1.92 -5.36
CA GLN A 36 -12.12 -1.31 -5.34
C GLN A 36 -12.00 0.16 -5.69
N VAL A 37 -12.75 0.61 -6.69
CA VAL A 37 -12.76 2.02 -7.13
C VAL A 37 -13.91 2.76 -6.46
N SER A 38 -13.66 3.98 -6.00
CA SER A 38 -14.72 4.81 -5.44
C SER A 38 -15.72 5.22 -6.53
N LYS A 39 -17.01 5.24 -6.20
CA LYS A 39 -18.07 5.73 -7.10
C LYS A 39 -18.20 7.25 -7.09
N GLU A 40 -17.67 7.90 -6.05
CA GLU A 40 -17.82 9.34 -5.80
C GLU A 40 -16.60 10.14 -6.27
N THR A 41 -15.44 9.48 -6.35
CA THR A 41 -14.19 10.08 -6.84
C THR A 41 -13.48 9.07 -7.73
N ASP A 42 -13.11 9.50 -8.93
CA ASP A 42 -12.41 8.70 -9.92
C ASP A 42 -10.90 8.60 -9.62
N ARG A 43 -10.41 9.27 -8.57
CA ARG A 43 -8.99 9.38 -8.22
C ARG A 43 -8.59 8.61 -6.98
N ILE A 44 -9.51 7.91 -6.34
CA ILE A 44 -9.21 7.10 -5.16
C ILE A 44 -9.51 5.63 -5.43
N ILE A 45 -8.49 4.82 -5.28
CA ILE A 45 -8.61 3.36 -5.21
C ILE A 45 -8.46 2.89 -3.77
N ARG A 46 -9.11 1.77 -3.46
CA ARG A 46 -8.98 1.06 -2.19
C ARG A 46 -8.64 -0.40 -2.43
N CYS A 47 -7.70 -0.95 -1.68
CA CYS A 47 -7.47 -2.39 -1.63
C CYS A 47 -7.60 -2.90 -0.19
N ALA A 48 -7.97 -4.18 -0.05
CA ALA A 48 -7.94 -4.86 1.24
C ALA A 48 -6.63 -5.61 1.39
N ILE A 49 -5.97 -5.44 2.53
CA ILE A 49 -4.75 -6.16 2.90
C ILE A 49 -4.96 -6.95 4.20
N GLN A 50 -4.42 -8.15 4.26
CA GLN A 50 -4.43 -9.06 5.39
C GLN A 50 -3.32 -8.70 6.37
N SER A 51 -3.67 -8.56 7.66
CA SER A 51 -2.68 -8.28 8.70
C SER A 51 -1.65 -9.40 8.83
N ARG A 52 -0.36 -9.04 8.89
CA ARG A 52 0.74 -9.98 9.22
C ARG A 52 0.65 -10.52 10.65
N HIS A 53 0.02 -9.79 11.55
CA HIS A 53 -0.08 -10.18 12.96
C HIS A 53 -1.37 -10.93 13.29
N SER A 54 -2.32 -11.01 12.35
CA SER A 54 -3.60 -11.68 12.59
C SER A 54 -4.27 -12.12 11.29
N SER A 55 -4.52 -13.42 11.17
CA SER A 55 -5.23 -14.00 10.03
C SER A 55 -6.72 -13.62 9.97
N SER A 56 -7.30 -13.13 11.06
CA SER A 56 -8.69 -12.67 11.10
C SER A 56 -8.86 -11.18 10.80
N THR A 57 -7.77 -10.43 10.72
CA THR A 57 -7.82 -8.96 10.59
C THR A 57 -7.42 -8.52 9.20
N ARG A 58 -8.32 -7.80 8.52
CA ARG A 58 -8.04 -7.11 7.27
C ARG A 58 -8.10 -5.60 7.48
N TYR A 59 -7.19 -4.90 6.83
CA TYR A 59 -7.13 -3.45 6.79
C TYR A 59 -7.42 -2.98 5.37
N TYR A 60 -7.97 -1.78 5.25
CA TYR A 60 -8.06 -1.10 3.98
C TYR A 60 -6.92 -0.10 3.81
N VAL A 61 -6.41 -0.05 2.58
CA VAL A 61 -5.48 0.98 2.10
C VAL A 61 -6.19 1.77 1.02
N TRP A 62 -6.14 3.09 1.12
CA TRP A 62 -6.59 4.01 0.10
C TRP A 62 -5.37 4.67 -0.52
N THR A 63 -5.40 4.82 -1.84
CA THR A 63 -4.40 5.57 -2.59
C THR A 63 -5.14 6.52 -3.49
N GLU A 64 -4.84 7.80 -3.34
CA GLU A 64 -5.21 8.82 -4.30
C GLU A 64 -4.12 8.90 -5.37
N PHE A 65 -4.54 8.89 -6.64
CA PHE A 65 -3.64 8.88 -7.77
C PHE A 65 -3.96 10.01 -8.75
N SER A 66 -2.94 10.43 -9.50
CA SER A 66 -3.07 11.40 -10.58
C SER A 66 -2.63 10.77 -11.89
N LEU A 67 -3.36 11.07 -12.97
CA LEU A 67 -2.98 10.68 -14.33
C LEU A 67 -1.93 11.61 -14.94
N THR A 68 -1.66 12.75 -14.30
CA THR A 68 -0.74 13.78 -14.78
C THR A 68 0.20 14.20 -13.66
N GLY A 69 1.50 14.22 -13.92
CA GLY A 69 2.51 14.53 -12.90
C GLY A 69 2.79 13.34 -11.99
N ASP A 70 2.89 13.58 -10.69
CA ASP A 70 3.19 12.52 -9.73
C ASP A 70 2.03 11.53 -9.58
N PRO A 71 2.27 10.22 -9.81
CA PRO A 71 1.19 9.24 -9.94
C PRO A 71 0.46 8.94 -8.62
N ILE A 72 1.08 9.21 -7.48
CA ILE A 72 0.47 9.00 -6.16
C ILE A 72 0.49 10.34 -5.41
N THR A 73 -0.69 10.88 -5.12
CA THR A 73 -0.84 12.21 -4.49
C THR A 73 -1.13 12.12 -3.01
N SER A 74 -1.77 11.04 -2.56
CA SER A 74 -2.09 10.81 -1.14
C SER A 74 -2.33 9.33 -0.87
N TRP A 75 -2.20 8.91 0.38
CA TRP A 75 -2.51 7.55 0.81
C TRP A 75 -2.96 7.52 2.27
N TYR A 76 -3.68 6.46 2.63
CA TYR A 76 -4.05 6.18 4.01
C TYR A 76 -4.20 4.68 4.23
N CYS A 77 -3.74 4.16 5.36
CA CYS A 77 -3.92 2.77 5.76
C CYS A 77 -4.53 2.69 7.15
N GLN A 78 -5.47 1.76 7.34
CA GLN A 78 -6.08 1.49 8.65
C GLN A 78 -5.16 0.79 9.65
N CYS A 79 -4.07 0.15 9.21
CA CYS A 79 -3.19 -0.53 10.16
C CYS A 79 -2.41 0.49 10.99
N LYS A 80 -2.15 0.17 12.27
CA LYS A 80 -1.50 1.10 13.21
C LYS A 80 -0.14 1.60 12.71
N SER A 81 0.61 0.77 12.00
CA SER A 81 1.92 1.12 11.43
C SER A 81 1.75 2.03 10.21
N GLY A 82 0.87 1.65 9.28
CA GLY A 82 0.59 2.39 8.04
C GLY A 82 -0.08 3.75 8.25
N ALA A 83 -0.86 3.91 9.33
CA ALA A 83 -1.44 5.18 9.73
C ALA A 83 -0.39 6.20 10.22
N ARG A 84 0.79 5.73 10.66
CA ARG A 84 1.88 6.59 11.14
C ARG A 84 2.93 6.84 10.06
N THR A 85 3.15 5.87 9.19
CA THR A 85 4.19 5.94 8.16
C THR A 85 3.76 5.16 6.93
N VAL A 86 3.88 5.80 5.77
CA VAL A 86 3.71 5.20 4.44
C VAL A 86 4.45 3.88 4.36
N GLY A 87 3.84 2.85 3.77
CA GLY A 87 4.45 1.54 3.47
C GLY A 87 5.10 0.77 4.63
N ALA A 88 5.00 1.29 5.87
CA ALA A 88 5.23 0.51 7.09
C ALA A 88 4.09 -0.50 7.36
N CYS A 89 3.13 -0.63 6.44
CA CYS A 89 2.08 -1.64 6.48
C CYS A 89 2.62 -3.08 6.40
N ALA A 90 3.82 -3.25 5.84
CA ALA A 90 4.53 -4.53 5.73
C ALA A 90 5.46 -4.81 6.92
N HIS A 91 5.48 -3.94 7.94
CA HIS A 91 6.34 -4.07 9.12
C HIS A 91 5.84 -5.12 10.11
#